data_AF-A0A223MYJ4-F1
#
_entry.id   AF-A0A223MYJ4-F1
#
_cell.length_a   1.000
_cell.length_b   1.000
_cell.length_c   1.000
_cell.angle_alpha   90.00
_cell.angle_beta   90.00
_cell.angle_gamma   90.00
#
_symmetry.space_group_name_H-M   'P 1'
#
loop_
_entity.id
_entity.type
_entity.pdbx_description
1 polymer ?
#
loop_
_entity_poly.entity_id
_entity_poly.type
_entity_poly.pdbx_seq_one_letter_code
_entity_poly.pdbx_strand_id
1 'polypeptide(L)'
;MWLIEFVGGHLHGVTLPLDSSLEITGNKESKNLEALIVPESLPMDITLLLELNGAVPVLKGFNKSRQVKRLVANRVYCFKGLSFFLFKEGSRRPSLRRYRFREYRALIISSLLLNILLTGFVFFLFQMQEKSVIVGYLQQLGSGYLKEGKLYVFDEKSLAGLPTSWLNHINLVSKDDYLQASQLTLELVSASSGKPLVGKLIQREGRDQIQVETNEIDNRVMALLGQYGLDFKKKGNDWFVSNHKIATQLLREAGLHQVLSHVKPREGEAEIIDEKAFPYSIFYSTTAGRYLYNSMDRYWEGSEVPLLGVIQSINPNKVVFKNGLNTRIYLIKK
;
A
#
# COMPACT_ATOMS: atom_id res chain seq x y z
N MET A 1 33.75 -43.88 -68.83
CA MET A 1 33.81 -44.83 -67.70
C MET A 1 33.75 -44.07 -66.36
N TRP A 2 33.24 -44.68 -65.28
CA TRP A 2 33.38 -44.14 -63.91
C TRP A 2 34.69 -44.67 -63.30
N LEU A 3 35.42 -43.78 -62.62
CA LEU A 3 36.68 -44.08 -61.94
C LEU A 3 36.52 -43.73 -60.46
N ILE A 4 37.07 -44.57 -59.59
CA ILE A 4 37.26 -44.26 -58.16
C ILE A 4 38.75 -44.00 -57.91
N GLU A 5 39.08 -42.88 -57.25
CA GLU A 5 40.43 -42.57 -56.82
C GLU A 5 40.48 -42.41 -55.30
N PHE A 6 41.47 -43.04 -54.69
CA PHE A 6 41.72 -42.98 -53.26
C PHE A 6 42.71 -41.86 -52.92
N VAL A 7 42.33 -40.98 -52.00
CA VAL A 7 43.06 -39.73 -51.67
C VAL A 7 43.75 -39.81 -50.30
N GLY A 8 43.57 -40.90 -49.55
CA GLY A 8 44.22 -41.08 -48.26
C GLY A 8 44.35 -42.54 -47.86
N GLY A 9 45.23 -42.81 -46.89
CA GLY A 9 45.57 -44.16 -46.45
C GLY A 9 46.56 -44.87 -47.38
N HIS A 10 46.65 -46.19 -47.23
CA HIS A 10 47.59 -47.04 -47.98
C HIS A 10 47.29 -47.15 -49.48
N LEU A 11 46.08 -46.79 -49.90
CA LEU A 11 45.66 -46.77 -51.30
C LEU A 11 45.84 -45.39 -51.96
N HIS A 12 46.53 -44.44 -51.33
CA HIS A 12 46.66 -43.10 -51.88
C HIS A 12 47.19 -43.11 -53.32
N GLY A 13 46.47 -42.46 -54.24
CA GLY A 13 46.81 -42.38 -55.66
C GLY A 13 46.35 -43.56 -56.51
N VAL A 14 45.84 -44.63 -55.89
CA VAL A 14 45.27 -45.77 -56.62
C VAL A 14 43.96 -45.33 -57.27
N THR A 15 43.83 -45.60 -58.57
CA THR A 15 42.61 -45.35 -59.35
C THR A 15 42.12 -46.66 -59.95
N LEU A 16 40.86 -47.01 -59.69
CA LEU A 16 40.24 -48.23 -60.21
C LEU A 16 39.03 -47.89 -61.09
N PRO A 17 38.83 -48.63 -62.20
CA PRO A 17 37.60 -48.54 -62.96
C PRO A 17 36.42 -49.11 -62.15
N LEU A 18 35.26 -48.48 -62.29
CA LEU A 18 34.00 -48.95 -61.72
C LEU A 18 33.09 -49.40 -62.87
N ASP A 19 33.10 -50.70 -63.16
CA ASP A 19 32.39 -51.28 -64.30
C ASP A 19 30.91 -51.58 -63.97
N SER A 20 30.64 -52.33 -62.91
CA SER A 20 29.27 -52.68 -62.46
C SER A 20 29.11 -52.46 -60.95
N SER A 21 29.96 -53.12 -60.17
CA SER A 21 30.06 -52.97 -58.73
C SER A 21 31.49 -53.18 -58.25
N LEU A 22 31.87 -52.48 -57.19
CA LEU A 22 33.14 -52.67 -56.49
C LEU A 22 32.84 -52.91 -55.01
N GLU A 23 33.23 -54.08 -54.52
CA GLU A 23 33.17 -54.41 -53.10
C GLU A 23 34.49 -54.04 -52.44
N ILE A 24 34.42 -53.28 -51.34
CA ILE A 24 35.58 -52.89 -50.53
C ILE A 24 35.34 -53.39 -49.12
N THR A 25 36.20 -54.27 -48.62
CA THR A 25 36.03 -54.92 -47.30
C THR A 25 37.24 -54.72 -46.40
N GLY A 26 36.99 -54.53 -45.11
CA GLY A 26 38.04 -54.56 -44.08
C GLY A 26 38.39 -55.98 -43.61
N ASN A 27 37.68 -57.01 -44.07
CA ASN A 27 37.99 -58.39 -43.71
C ASN A 27 39.27 -58.86 -44.42
N LYS A 28 40.08 -59.70 -43.75
CA LYS A 28 41.32 -60.25 -44.32
C LYS A 28 41.06 -61.24 -45.46
N GLU A 29 39.86 -61.80 -45.51
CA GLU A 29 39.42 -62.75 -46.53
C GLU A 29 38.05 -62.32 -47.08
N SER A 30 37.87 -62.43 -48.39
CA SER A 30 36.59 -62.20 -49.06
C SER A 30 36.19 -63.43 -49.87
N LYS A 31 34.89 -63.73 -49.92
CA LYS A 31 34.33 -64.77 -50.80
C LYS A 31 34.26 -64.30 -52.26
N ASN A 32 34.33 -63.00 -52.49
CA ASN A 32 34.34 -62.38 -53.80
C ASN A 32 35.79 -62.12 -54.23
N LEU A 33 36.22 -62.75 -55.33
CA LEU A 33 37.59 -62.66 -55.85
C LEU A 33 37.93 -61.26 -56.38
N GLU A 34 36.92 -60.45 -56.72
CA GLU A 34 37.08 -59.08 -57.22
C GLU A 34 36.93 -58.02 -56.12
N ALA A 35 36.81 -58.44 -54.85
CA ALA A 35 36.70 -57.52 -53.73
C ALA A 35 38.06 -56.89 -53.40
N LEU A 36 38.06 -55.57 -53.18
CA LEU A 36 39.21 -54.84 -52.68
C LEU A 36 39.32 -55.03 -51.16
N ILE A 37 40.31 -55.81 -50.74
CA ILE A 37 40.59 -56.12 -49.33
C ILE A 37 41.53 -55.05 -48.75
N VAL A 38 41.03 -54.28 -47.77
CA VAL A 38 41.75 -53.18 -47.12
C VAL A 38 41.59 -53.21 -45.58
N PRO A 39 42.14 -54.25 -44.91
CA PRO A 39 42.05 -54.38 -43.46
C PRO A 39 42.80 -53.26 -42.71
N GLU A 40 43.76 -52.61 -43.36
CA GLU A 40 44.55 -51.52 -42.78
C GLU A 40 43.77 -50.20 -42.72
N SER A 41 42.78 -50.01 -43.60
CA SER A 41 42.03 -48.75 -43.74
C SER A 41 40.56 -48.85 -43.32
N LEU A 42 40.01 -50.06 -43.22
CA LEU A 42 38.61 -50.32 -42.84
C LEU A 42 38.54 -51.36 -41.70
N PRO A 43 37.67 -51.17 -40.70
CA PRO A 43 37.38 -52.19 -39.69
C PRO A 43 36.88 -53.52 -40.29
N MET A 44 37.24 -54.65 -39.66
CA MET A 44 36.94 -56.01 -40.14
C MET A 44 35.45 -56.32 -40.31
N ASP A 45 34.57 -55.61 -39.60
CA ASP A 45 33.12 -55.79 -39.63
C ASP A 45 32.41 -54.99 -40.74
N ILE A 46 33.17 -54.30 -41.59
CA ILE A 46 32.61 -53.37 -42.57
C ILE A 46 32.92 -53.81 -44.00
N THR A 47 31.85 -53.98 -44.76
CA THR A 47 31.87 -54.10 -46.21
C THR A 47 31.13 -52.92 -46.83
N LEU A 48 31.82 -52.21 -47.71
CA LEU A 48 31.28 -51.15 -48.55
C LEU A 48 31.05 -51.70 -49.94
N LEU A 49 29.84 -51.53 -50.46
CA LEU A 49 29.50 -51.96 -51.81
C LEU A 49 29.17 -50.73 -52.65
N LEU A 50 30.02 -50.45 -53.63
CA LEU A 50 29.78 -49.43 -54.64
C LEU A 50 29.09 -50.09 -55.82
N GLU A 51 27.98 -49.52 -56.27
CA GLU A 51 27.24 -49.99 -57.44
C GLU A 51 26.85 -48.81 -58.32
N LEU A 52 26.70 -49.09 -59.62
CA LEU A 52 26.05 -48.18 -60.55
C LEU A 52 24.55 -48.48 -60.60
N ASN A 53 23.73 -47.60 -59.99
CA ASN A 53 22.28 -47.63 -60.16
C ASN A 53 21.91 -46.78 -61.38
N GLY A 54 21.92 -47.41 -62.56
CA GLY A 54 21.86 -46.71 -63.85
C GLY A 54 23.12 -45.88 -64.08
N ALA A 55 22.99 -44.58 -64.36
CA ALA A 55 24.13 -43.69 -64.62
C ALA A 55 24.77 -43.09 -63.34
N VAL A 56 24.28 -43.43 -62.16
CA VAL A 56 24.63 -42.78 -60.89
C VAL A 56 25.33 -43.76 -59.95
N PRO A 57 26.53 -43.43 -59.45
CA PRO A 57 27.23 -44.25 -58.47
C PRO A 57 26.56 -44.12 -57.10
N VAL A 58 26.45 -45.26 -56.43
CA VAL A 58 25.73 -45.41 -55.17
C VAL A 58 26.56 -46.28 -54.23
N LEU A 59 26.51 -45.95 -52.94
CA LEU A 59 27.24 -46.65 -51.88
C LEU A 59 26.27 -47.30 -50.89
N LYS A 60 26.40 -48.61 -50.69
CA LYS A 60 25.75 -49.37 -49.62
C LYS A 60 26.77 -49.70 -48.53
N GLY A 61 26.31 -49.80 -47.28
CA GLY A 61 27.17 -50.10 -46.13
C GLY A 61 27.74 -48.88 -45.37
N PHE A 62 27.35 -47.65 -45.73
CA PHE A 62 27.84 -46.42 -45.10
C PHE A 62 27.33 -46.19 -43.66
N ASN A 63 26.23 -46.85 -43.25
CA ASN A 63 25.64 -46.78 -41.91
C ASN A 63 25.05 -48.16 -41.53
N LYS A 64 24.87 -48.43 -40.22
CA LYS A 64 24.18 -49.65 -39.74
C LYS A 64 22.74 -49.76 -40.26
N SER A 65 22.09 -48.62 -40.53
CA SER A 65 20.88 -48.59 -41.36
C SER A 65 21.30 -48.85 -42.80
N ARG A 66 20.79 -49.90 -43.45
CA ARG A 66 21.04 -50.30 -44.86
C ARG A 66 20.65 -49.23 -45.92
N GLN A 67 20.59 -47.95 -45.55
CA GLN A 67 20.29 -46.84 -46.42
C GLN A 67 21.38 -46.65 -47.47
N VAL A 68 20.89 -46.49 -48.68
CA VAL A 68 21.65 -46.38 -49.91
C VAL A 68 22.04 -44.90 -50.09
N LYS A 69 23.35 -44.60 -50.16
CA LYS A 69 23.84 -43.22 -50.29
C LYS A 69 24.24 -42.92 -51.73
N ARG A 70 23.59 -41.94 -52.35
CA ARG A 70 23.98 -41.43 -53.67
C ARG A 70 25.32 -40.72 -53.60
N LEU A 71 26.26 -41.10 -54.46
CA LEU A 71 27.56 -40.45 -54.59
C LEU A 71 27.51 -39.36 -55.66
N VAL A 72 28.22 -38.28 -55.41
CA VAL A 72 28.35 -37.11 -56.29
C VAL A 72 29.75 -37.14 -56.87
N ALA A 73 29.86 -36.94 -58.19
CA ALA A 73 31.15 -36.86 -58.85
C ALA A 73 32.04 -35.80 -58.19
N ASN A 74 33.34 -36.06 -58.15
CA ASN A 74 34.37 -35.15 -57.68
C ASN A 74 34.23 -34.70 -56.22
N ARG A 75 33.37 -35.35 -55.44
CA ARG A 75 33.24 -35.08 -54.01
C ARG A 75 34.09 -36.07 -53.24
N VAL A 76 34.99 -35.55 -52.40
CA VAL A 76 35.79 -36.40 -51.51
C VAL A 76 34.92 -36.88 -50.36
N TYR A 77 34.82 -38.21 -50.24
CA TYR A 77 34.15 -38.92 -49.16
C TYR A 77 35.21 -39.50 -48.23
N CYS A 78 35.08 -39.21 -46.94
CA CYS A 78 35.92 -39.78 -45.89
C CYS A 78 35.05 -40.67 -45.00
N PHE A 79 35.45 -41.93 -44.83
CA PHE A 79 34.76 -42.89 -43.99
C PHE A 79 35.76 -43.81 -43.27
N LYS A 80 35.79 -43.72 -41.94
CA LYS A 80 36.53 -44.61 -41.03
C LYS A 80 37.97 -44.97 -41.49
N GLY A 81 38.72 -44.01 -42.04
CA GLY A 81 40.10 -44.21 -42.51
C GLY A 81 40.25 -44.22 -44.03
N LEU A 82 39.21 -44.61 -44.77
CA LEU A 82 39.19 -44.60 -46.23
C LEU A 82 38.75 -43.21 -46.75
N SER A 83 39.53 -42.64 -47.67
CA SER A 83 39.18 -41.39 -48.35
C SER A 83 39.21 -41.58 -49.85
N PHE A 84 38.09 -41.34 -50.53
CA PHE A 84 37.97 -41.55 -51.98
C PHE A 84 37.01 -40.56 -52.62
N PHE A 85 37.10 -40.41 -53.94
CA PHE A 85 36.09 -39.72 -54.75
C PHE A 85 35.89 -40.47 -56.06
N LEU A 86 34.75 -40.24 -56.69
CA LEU A 86 34.44 -40.81 -58.00
C LEU A 86 34.38 -39.73 -59.06
N PHE A 87 34.80 -40.01 -60.26
CA PHE A 87 34.72 -39.08 -61.39
C PHE A 87 34.50 -39.85 -62.69
N LYS A 88 33.96 -39.19 -63.71
CA LYS A 88 33.96 -39.76 -65.06
C LYS A 88 35.32 -39.49 -65.68
N GLU A 89 35.83 -40.44 -66.45
CA GLU A 89 37.03 -40.29 -67.24
C GLU A 89 37.06 -38.94 -68.00
N GLY A 90 38.18 -38.22 -67.92
CA GLY A 90 38.34 -36.87 -68.46
C GLY A 90 37.77 -35.72 -67.61
N SER A 91 37.07 -35.99 -66.50
CA SER A 91 36.39 -34.97 -65.67
C SER A 91 36.91 -34.85 -64.22
N ARG A 92 38.17 -35.24 -63.98
CA ARG A 92 38.79 -35.21 -62.64
C ARG A 92 38.94 -33.80 -62.08
N ARG A 93 38.21 -33.47 -61.01
CA ARG A 93 38.24 -32.17 -60.29
C ARG A 93 37.85 -32.30 -58.80
N PRO A 94 38.63 -33.00 -57.95
CA PRO A 94 38.23 -33.28 -56.58
C PRO A 94 37.99 -32.02 -55.74
N SER A 95 36.90 -32.01 -54.97
CA SER A 95 36.50 -30.93 -54.05
C SER A 95 36.23 -31.47 -52.65
N LEU A 96 36.89 -30.86 -51.66
CA LEU A 96 36.73 -31.17 -50.24
C LEU A 96 35.70 -30.21 -49.62
N ARG A 97 34.60 -30.75 -49.08
CA ARG A 97 33.63 -29.95 -48.31
C ARG A 97 34.11 -29.85 -46.86
N ARG A 98 34.80 -28.75 -46.52
CA ARG A 98 35.19 -28.45 -45.13
C ARG A 98 33.97 -27.95 -44.33
N TYR A 99 33.64 -28.63 -43.24
CA TYR A 99 32.54 -28.23 -42.35
C TYR A 99 33.06 -27.39 -41.17
N ARG A 100 33.59 -26.18 -41.45
CA ARG A 100 34.15 -25.26 -40.42
C ARG A 100 33.17 -24.97 -39.27
N PHE A 101 31.87 -24.96 -39.55
CA PHE A 101 30.84 -24.71 -38.53
C PHE A 101 30.78 -25.75 -37.41
N ARG A 102 31.21 -27.00 -37.67
CA ARG A 102 31.27 -28.03 -36.62
C ARG A 102 32.44 -27.81 -35.67
N GLU A 103 33.55 -27.26 -36.16
CA GLU A 103 34.75 -26.99 -35.37
C GLU A 103 34.48 -25.91 -34.31
N TYR A 104 33.66 -24.89 -34.63
CA TYR A 104 33.35 -23.78 -33.73
C TYR A 104 32.03 -23.94 -32.95
N ARG A 105 31.37 -25.10 -33.02
CA ARG A 105 30.04 -25.29 -32.43
C ARG A 105 30.01 -24.96 -30.93
N ALA A 106 31.01 -25.40 -30.18
CA ALA A 106 31.08 -25.14 -28.73
C ALA A 106 31.24 -23.64 -28.42
N LEU A 107 32.07 -22.93 -29.19
CA LEU A 107 32.29 -21.49 -29.08
C LEU A 107 31.03 -20.67 -29.39
N ILE A 108 30.28 -21.09 -30.41
CA ILE A 108 29.01 -20.44 -30.77
C ILE A 108 27.97 -20.63 -29.65
N ILE A 109 27.86 -21.85 -29.11
CA ILE A 109 26.90 -22.15 -28.04
C ILE A 109 27.26 -21.38 -26.76
N SER A 110 28.54 -21.33 -26.37
CA SER A 110 28.96 -20.59 -25.17
C SER A 110 28.72 -19.09 -25.31
N SER A 111 29.00 -18.50 -26.48
CA SER A 111 28.71 -17.09 -26.77
C SER A 111 27.23 -16.77 -26.69
N LEU A 112 26.35 -17.62 -27.24
CA LEU A 112 24.90 -17.45 -27.15
C LEU A 112 24.40 -17.51 -25.71
N LEU A 113 24.84 -18.50 -24.94
CA LEU A 113 24.48 -18.63 -23.52
C LEU A 113 24.93 -17.42 -22.69
N LEU A 114 26.15 -16.92 -22.94
CA LEU A 114 26.66 -15.74 -22.27
C LEU A 114 25.78 -14.51 -22.55
N ASN A 115 25.38 -14.30 -23.81
CA ASN A 115 24.52 -13.17 -24.18
C ASN A 115 23.13 -13.26 -23.54
N ILE A 116 22.54 -14.46 -23.47
CA ILE A 116 21.26 -14.67 -22.79
C ILE A 116 21.38 -14.32 -21.31
N LEU A 117 22.42 -14.81 -20.63
CA LEU A 117 22.69 -14.49 -19.23
C LEU A 117 22.90 -13.00 -19.00
N LEU A 118 23.69 -12.34 -19.84
CA LEU A 118 23.99 -10.92 -19.71
C LEU A 118 22.74 -10.06 -19.90
N THR A 119 21.91 -10.41 -20.90
CA THR A 119 20.64 -9.73 -21.15
C THR A 119 19.67 -9.89 -19.97
N GLY A 120 19.56 -11.11 -19.44
CA GLY A 120 18.75 -11.39 -18.26
C GLY A 120 19.21 -10.61 -17.03
N PHE A 121 20.53 -10.51 -16.84
CA PHE A 121 21.13 -9.76 -15.72
C PHE A 121 20.87 -8.25 -15.84
N VAL A 122 21.06 -7.67 -17.03
CA VAL A 122 20.76 -6.25 -17.29
C VAL A 122 19.28 -5.95 -17.04
N PHE A 123 18.38 -6.81 -17.53
CA PHE A 123 16.94 -6.66 -17.30
C PHE A 123 16.59 -6.72 -15.81
N PHE A 124 17.21 -7.64 -15.06
CA PHE A 124 17.02 -7.74 -13.61
C PHE A 124 17.48 -6.48 -12.87
N LEU A 125 18.65 -5.93 -13.21
CA LEU A 125 19.14 -4.68 -12.63
C LEU A 125 18.22 -3.51 -12.94
N PHE A 126 17.73 -3.42 -14.18
CA PHE A 126 16.78 -2.38 -14.59
C PHE A 126 15.49 -2.44 -13.75
N GLN A 127 14.92 -3.64 -13.57
CA GLN A 127 13.73 -3.85 -12.74
C GLN A 127 13.94 -3.46 -11.26
N MET A 128 15.12 -3.76 -10.71
CA MET A 128 15.47 -3.36 -9.35
C MET A 128 15.59 -1.84 -9.21
N GLN A 129 16.18 -1.18 -10.21
CA GLN A 129 16.33 0.27 -10.23
C GLN A 129 14.99 0.99 -10.37
N GLU A 130 14.08 0.51 -11.23
CA GLU A 130 12.73 1.09 -11.32
C GLU A 130 11.98 1.02 -9.99
N LYS A 131 12.03 -0.13 -9.31
CA LYS A 131 11.39 -0.29 -8.00
C LYS A 131 11.94 0.67 -6.95
N SER A 132 13.26 0.82 -6.85
CA SER A 132 13.88 1.70 -5.86
C SER A 132 13.55 3.17 -6.13
N VAL A 133 13.54 3.57 -7.40
CA VAL A 133 13.18 4.93 -7.83
C VAL A 133 11.70 5.23 -7.53
N ILE A 134 10.78 4.30 -7.82
CA ILE A 134 9.35 4.47 -7.51
C ILE A 134 9.13 4.59 -5.99
N VAL A 135 9.81 3.77 -5.19
CA VAL A 135 9.73 3.86 -3.72
C VAL A 135 10.24 5.23 -3.24
N GLY A 136 11.35 5.73 -3.80
CA GLY A 136 11.87 7.06 -3.49
C GLY A 136 10.86 8.17 -3.80
N TYR A 137 10.21 8.12 -4.97
CA TYR A 137 9.17 9.08 -5.34
C TYR A 137 7.94 9.01 -4.41
N LEU A 138 7.49 7.81 -4.05
CA LEU A 138 6.36 7.63 -3.11
C LEU A 138 6.70 8.12 -1.70
N GLN A 139 7.93 7.89 -1.23
CA GLN A 139 8.39 8.42 0.05
C GLN A 139 8.49 9.95 0.04
N GLN A 140 8.96 10.53 -1.06
CA GLN A 140 9.06 11.97 -1.21
C GLN A 140 7.69 12.66 -1.18
N LEU A 141 6.68 12.05 -1.80
CA LEU A 141 5.28 12.51 -1.76
C LEU A 141 4.73 12.58 -0.33
N GLY A 142 5.23 11.71 0.56
CA GLY A 142 4.90 11.70 1.98
C GLY A 142 3.44 11.31 2.24
N SER A 143 2.55 12.31 2.25
CA SER A 143 1.12 12.15 2.55
C SER A 143 0.25 12.61 1.40
N GLY A 144 -0.75 11.80 1.03
CA GLY A 144 -1.70 12.10 -0.03
C GLY A 144 -2.81 11.05 -0.11
N TYR A 145 -3.72 11.24 -1.07
CA TYR A 145 -4.80 10.27 -1.33
C TYR A 145 -5.03 10.09 -2.84
N LEU A 146 -5.49 8.90 -3.22
CA LEU A 146 -5.84 8.58 -4.61
C LEU A 146 -7.35 8.70 -4.79
N LYS A 147 -7.78 9.49 -5.78
CA LYS A 147 -9.18 9.59 -6.19
C LYS A 147 -9.27 9.71 -7.70
N GLU A 148 -10.10 8.87 -8.32
CA GLU A 148 -10.34 8.88 -9.77
C GLU A 148 -9.05 8.77 -10.61
N GLY A 149 -8.08 7.97 -10.15
CA GLY A 149 -6.80 7.78 -10.83
C GLY A 149 -5.84 8.98 -10.75
N LYS A 150 -6.18 10.01 -9.97
CA LYS A 150 -5.29 11.14 -9.65
C LYS A 150 -4.81 11.09 -8.22
N LEU A 151 -3.56 11.48 -8.00
CA LEU A 151 -2.95 11.57 -6.67
C LEU A 151 -3.11 13.01 -6.16
N TYR A 152 -3.63 13.16 -4.96
CA TYR A 152 -3.81 14.44 -4.30
C TYR A 152 -2.78 14.55 -3.18
N VAL A 153 -2.00 15.62 -3.19
CA VAL A 153 -0.84 15.81 -2.31
C VAL A 153 -0.95 17.15 -1.60
N PHE A 154 -0.46 17.23 -0.36
CA PHE A 154 -0.65 18.39 0.51
C PHE A 154 0.58 19.32 0.61
N ASP A 155 1.73 18.90 0.08
CA ASP A 155 2.98 19.69 0.13
C ASP A 155 3.52 19.92 -1.28
N GLU A 156 3.62 21.18 -1.69
CA GLU A 156 4.15 21.56 -3.00
C GLU A 156 5.63 21.16 -3.14
N LYS A 157 6.40 21.18 -2.05
CA LYS A 157 7.82 20.80 -2.06
C LYS A 157 8.02 19.34 -2.42
N SER A 158 7.03 18.48 -2.15
CA SER A 158 7.08 17.06 -2.48
C SER A 158 7.06 16.80 -3.99
N LEU A 159 6.64 17.78 -4.80
CA LEU A 159 6.58 17.67 -6.26
C LEU A 159 7.93 17.87 -6.95
N ALA A 160 8.91 18.47 -6.26
CA ALA A 160 10.19 18.85 -6.83
C ALA A 160 11.05 17.62 -7.20
N GLY A 161 11.29 17.37 -8.48
CA GLY A 161 12.12 16.23 -8.94
C GLY A 161 11.33 14.95 -9.23
N LEU A 162 10.00 14.99 -9.17
CA LEU A 162 9.16 13.93 -9.72
C LEU A 162 9.20 13.95 -11.26
N PRO A 163 9.01 12.79 -11.93
CA PRO A 163 8.89 12.74 -13.38
C PRO A 163 7.71 13.58 -13.88
N THR A 164 7.90 14.26 -15.01
CA THR A 164 6.86 15.11 -15.63
C THR A 164 5.57 14.35 -15.95
N SER A 165 5.65 13.05 -16.25
CA SER A 165 4.48 12.19 -16.47
C SER A 165 3.59 12.02 -15.23
N TRP A 166 4.18 12.07 -14.04
CA TRP A 166 3.46 11.97 -12.76
C TRP A 166 2.77 13.29 -12.42
N LEU A 167 3.44 14.42 -12.67
CA LEU A 167 2.90 15.74 -12.37
C LEU A 167 1.53 15.99 -13.02
N ASN A 168 1.31 15.47 -14.23
CA ASN A 168 0.01 15.58 -14.93
C ASN A 168 -1.15 14.85 -14.22
N HIS A 169 -0.84 13.95 -13.30
CA HIS A 169 -1.81 13.16 -12.53
C HIS A 169 -1.83 13.54 -11.05
N ILE A 170 -1.10 14.59 -10.65
CA ILE A 170 -1.01 15.06 -9.27
C ILE A 170 -1.75 16.40 -9.13
N ASN A 171 -2.63 16.47 -8.13
CA ASN A 171 -3.30 17.70 -7.73
C ASN A 171 -2.78 18.16 -6.36
N LEU A 172 -2.42 19.44 -6.26
CA LEU A 172 -2.03 20.06 -4.99
C LEU A 172 -3.28 20.50 -4.22
N VAL A 173 -3.39 20.10 -2.96
CA VAL A 173 -4.46 20.49 -2.04
C VAL A 173 -3.89 21.40 -0.97
N SER A 174 -4.53 22.56 -0.74
CA SER A 174 -4.12 23.47 0.33
C SER A 174 -4.19 22.79 1.70
N LYS A 175 -3.15 22.96 2.52
CA LYS A 175 -2.96 22.26 3.79
C LYS A 175 -3.84 22.82 4.92
N ASP A 176 -4.30 24.05 4.80
CA ASP A 176 -4.69 24.86 5.96
C ASP A 176 -6.03 24.47 6.62
N ASP A 177 -6.85 23.65 5.98
CA ASP A 177 -8.19 23.27 6.49
C ASP A 177 -8.34 21.79 6.86
N TYR A 178 -7.27 20.98 6.81
CA TYR A 178 -7.40 19.52 6.88
C TYR A 178 -6.60 18.86 8.00
N LEU A 179 -7.30 18.03 8.78
CA LEU A 179 -6.66 17.10 9.70
C LEU A 179 -6.13 15.90 8.91
N GLN A 180 -4.85 15.62 9.08
CA GLN A 180 -4.20 14.47 8.46
C GLN A 180 -4.35 13.24 9.36
N ALA A 181 -4.86 12.15 8.78
CA ALA A 181 -4.95 10.86 9.44
C ALA A 181 -3.88 9.90 8.90
N SER A 182 -3.31 9.09 9.78
CA SER A 182 -2.39 8.00 9.40
C SER A 182 -3.12 6.73 8.94
N GLN A 183 -4.41 6.60 9.24
CA GLN A 183 -5.23 5.46 8.86
C GLN A 183 -6.45 5.90 8.06
N LEU A 184 -6.84 5.07 7.09
CA LEU A 184 -8.07 5.27 6.29
C LEU A 184 -9.33 5.01 7.10
N THR A 185 -9.24 4.18 8.14
CA THR A 185 -10.33 3.89 9.06
C THR A 185 -10.19 4.79 10.27
N LEU A 186 -11.21 5.62 10.51
CA LEU A 186 -11.24 6.57 11.61
C LEU A 186 -12.33 6.21 12.60
N GLU A 187 -11.98 6.19 13.88
CA GLU A 187 -12.96 6.17 14.98
C GLU A 187 -13.26 7.61 15.39
N LEU A 188 -14.55 7.95 15.46
CA LEU A 188 -15.01 9.26 15.91
C LEU A 188 -15.34 9.17 17.38
N VAL A 189 -14.60 9.90 18.22
CA VAL A 189 -14.80 9.90 19.67
C VAL A 189 -15.04 11.32 20.16
N SER A 190 -16.02 11.48 21.05
CA SER A 190 -16.29 12.76 21.71
C SER A 190 -15.14 13.13 22.65
N ALA A 191 -14.50 14.29 22.41
CA ALA A 191 -13.43 14.79 23.27
C ALA A 191 -13.88 15.01 24.73
N SER A 192 -15.15 15.36 24.96
CA SER A 192 -15.69 15.64 26.28
C SER A 192 -16.13 14.39 27.06
N SER A 193 -16.58 13.34 26.37
CA SER A 193 -17.16 12.15 27.02
C SER A 193 -16.35 10.87 26.82
N GLY A 194 -15.41 10.85 25.87
CA GLY A 194 -14.64 9.67 25.49
C GLY A 194 -15.46 8.56 24.81
N LYS A 195 -16.73 8.83 24.47
CA LYS A 195 -17.63 7.84 23.84
C LYS A 195 -17.61 7.95 22.31
N PRO A 196 -17.81 6.83 21.59
CA PRO A 196 -17.97 6.84 20.14
C PRO A 196 -19.15 7.72 19.69
N LEU A 197 -18.95 8.46 18.61
CA LEU A 197 -19.94 9.32 17.98
C LEU A 197 -20.48 8.65 16.71
N VAL A 198 -21.79 8.74 16.50
CA VAL A 198 -22.42 8.31 15.25
C VAL A 198 -22.26 9.43 14.23
N GLY A 199 -21.50 9.17 13.17
CA GLY A 199 -21.30 10.10 12.06
C GLY A 199 -21.87 9.57 10.75
N LYS A 200 -22.16 10.48 9.81
CA LYS A 200 -22.50 10.17 8.41
C LYS A 200 -21.39 10.65 7.50
N LEU A 201 -20.94 9.78 6.60
CA LEU A 201 -19.99 10.15 5.56
C LEU A 201 -20.74 10.75 4.37
N ILE A 202 -20.31 11.93 3.93
CA ILE A 202 -20.85 12.65 2.78
C ILE A 202 -19.71 12.89 1.81
N GLN A 203 -19.85 12.33 0.61
CA GLN A 203 -18.90 12.59 -0.46
C GLN A 203 -19.10 14.00 -1.02
N ARG A 204 -18.02 14.75 -1.13
CA ARG A 204 -17.96 16.04 -1.83
C ARG A 204 -16.93 15.99 -2.96
N GLU A 205 -16.95 17.03 -3.79
CA GLU A 205 -15.90 17.23 -4.78
C GLU A 205 -14.54 17.32 -4.08
N GLY A 206 -13.60 16.49 -4.51
CA GLY A 206 -12.25 16.43 -3.93
C GLY A 206 -12.11 15.83 -2.52
N ARG A 207 -13.16 15.61 -1.73
CA ARG A 207 -13.02 15.11 -0.34
C ARG A 207 -14.25 14.39 0.21
N ASP A 208 -14.04 13.57 1.23
CA ASP A 208 -15.12 13.03 2.05
C ASP A 208 -15.26 13.87 3.31
N GLN A 209 -16.49 14.19 3.69
CA GLN A 209 -16.82 14.92 4.90
C GLN A 209 -17.52 13.98 5.88
N ILE A 210 -17.03 13.93 7.11
CA ILE A 210 -17.72 13.26 8.21
C ILE A 210 -18.59 14.31 8.91
N GLN A 211 -19.91 14.12 8.86
CA GLN A 211 -20.86 14.94 9.60
C GLN A 211 -21.28 14.20 10.86
N VAL A 212 -21.19 14.86 12.01
CA VAL A 212 -21.60 14.29 13.30
C VAL A 212 -22.74 15.13 13.86
N GLU A 213 -23.80 14.47 14.30
CA GLU A 213 -24.87 15.12 15.06
C GLU A 213 -24.43 15.18 16.52
N THR A 214 -24.16 16.38 17.03
CA THR A 214 -23.67 16.55 18.41
C THR A 214 -24.59 17.49 19.21
N ASN A 215 -24.91 17.09 20.44
CA ASN A 215 -25.40 18.01 21.49
C ASN A 215 -24.22 18.76 22.13
N GLU A 216 -23.17 19.05 21.36
CA GLU A 216 -21.89 19.54 21.87
C GLU A 216 -22.03 20.88 22.60
N ILE A 217 -22.96 21.72 22.14
CA ILE A 217 -23.25 23.00 22.78
C ILE A 217 -23.75 22.77 24.20
N ASP A 218 -24.70 21.85 24.39
CA ASP A 218 -25.23 21.53 25.72
C ASP A 218 -24.17 20.92 26.62
N ASN A 219 -23.36 20.01 26.08
CA ASN A 219 -22.28 19.37 26.84
C ASN A 219 -21.22 20.38 27.26
N ARG A 220 -20.87 21.35 26.40
CA ARG A 220 -19.94 22.44 26.72
C ARG A 220 -20.52 23.37 27.77
N VAL A 221 -21.81 23.68 27.73
CA VAL A 221 -22.51 24.46 28.78
C VAL A 221 -22.47 23.71 30.11
N MET A 222 -22.83 22.43 30.14
CA MET A 222 -22.82 21.62 31.37
C MET A 222 -21.42 21.51 31.98
N ALA A 223 -20.42 21.23 31.15
CA ALA A 223 -19.03 21.10 31.60
C ALA A 223 -18.51 22.43 32.16
N LEU A 224 -18.76 23.54 31.46
CA LEU A 224 -18.32 24.86 31.89
C LEU A 224 -19.01 25.29 33.19
N LEU A 225 -20.33 25.18 33.29
CA LEU A 225 -21.04 25.55 34.51
C LEU A 225 -20.67 24.65 35.69
N GLY A 226 -20.51 23.34 35.46
CA GLY A 226 -20.09 22.37 36.47
C GLY A 226 -18.68 22.59 36.99
N GLN A 227 -17.72 22.92 36.12
CA GLN A 227 -16.33 23.21 36.50
C GLN A 227 -16.23 24.40 37.46
N TYR A 228 -17.12 25.39 37.31
CA TYR A 228 -17.17 26.58 38.16
C TYR A 228 -18.17 26.46 39.32
N GLY A 229 -18.67 25.25 39.60
CA GLY A 229 -19.54 24.96 40.74
C GLY A 229 -20.90 25.65 40.68
N LEU A 230 -21.37 26.00 39.48
CA LEU A 230 -22.71 26.59 39.30
C LEU A 230 -23.73 25.47 39.21
N ASP A 231 -24.75 25.50 40.07
CA ASP A 231 -25.90 24.63 39.92
C ASP A 231 -26.72 25.07 38.71
N PHE A 232 -27.10 24.10 37.88
CA PHE A 232 -27.93 24.36 36.71
C PHE A 232 -28.98 23.28 36.51
N LYS A 233 -30.09 23.66 35.88
CA LYS A 233 -31.17 22.76 35.44
C LYS A 233 -31.61 23.17 34.03
N LYS A 234 -31.56 22.24 33.09
CA LYS A 234 -32.09 22.45 31.73
C LYS A 234 -33.58 22.09 31.70
N LYS A 235 -34.43 22.96 31.13
CA LYS A 235 -35.85 22.68 30.83
C LYS A 235 -36.19 23.20 29.44
N GLY A 236 -36.40 22.29 28.49
CA GLY A 236 -36.50 22.66 27.08
C GLY A 236 -35.18 23.28 26.60
N ASN A 237 -35.25 24.44 25.96
CA ASN A 237 -34.05 25.17 25.51
C ASN A 237 -33.45 26.07 26.60
N ASP A 238 -34.16 26.31 27.70
CA ASP A 238 -33.73 27.24 28.74
C ASP A 238 -32.86 26.57 29.82
N TRP A 239 -31.81 27.27 30.23
CA TRP A 239 -30.87 26.90 31.28
C TRP A 239 -31.12 27.73 32.53
N PHE A 240 -31.63 27.09 33.58
CA PHE A 240 -31.87 27.72 34.87
C PHE A 240 -30.64 27.58 35.75
N VAL A 241 -29.99 28.69 36.11
CA VAL A 241 -28.68 28.70 36.80
C VAL A 241 -28.77 29.36 38.17
N SER A 242 -27.90 28.95 39.11
CA SER A 242 -27.84 29.51 40.47
C SER A 242 -27.40 30.97 40.53
N ASN A 243 -26.49 31.38 39.64
CA ASN A 243 -26.04 32.77 39.52
C ASN A 243 -26.03 33.19 38.06
N HIS A 244 -27.06 33.93 37.66
CA HIS A 244 -27.24 34.38 36.29
C HIS A 244 -26.06 35.22 35.80
N LYS A 245 -25.56 36.18 36.59
CA LYS A 245 -24.48 37.08 36.16
C LYS A 245 -23.18 36.32 35.87
N ILE A 246 -22.78 35.42 36.78
CA ILE A 246 -21.56 34.62 36.63
C ILE A 246 -21.70 33.64 35.46
N ALA A 247 -22.85 32.95 35.35
CA ALA A 247 -23.10 32.02 34.25
C ALA A 247 -23.08 32.71 32.88
N THR A 248 -23.74 33.87 32.73
CA THR A 248 -23.74 34.66 31.48
C THR A 248 -22.34 35.14 31.11
N GLN A 249 -21.53 35.54 32.10
CA GLN A 249 -20.15 35.96 31.85
C GLN A 249 -19.28 34.80 31.38
N LEU A 250 -19.29 33.66 32.10
CA LEU A 250 -18.53 32.47 31.73
C LEU A 250 -18.89 31.96 30.33
N LEU A 251 -20.18 31.87 30.01
CA LEU A 251 -20.65 31.44 28.70
C LEU A 251 -20.24 32.41 27.59
N ARG A 252 -20.18 33.71 27.87
CA ARG A 252 -19.71 34.72 26.92
C ARG A 252 -18.20 34.61 26.67
N GLU A 253 -17.41 34.43 27.72
CA GLU A 253 -15.95 34.26 27.63
C GLU A 253 -15.57 32.96 26.92
N ALA A 254 -16.37 31.90 27.07
CA ALA A 254 -16.19 30.62 26.37
C ALA A 254 -16.71 30.62 24.91
N GLY A 255 -17.18 31.76 24.39
CA GLY A 255 -17.67 31.89 23.02
C GLY A 255 -19.04 31.26 22.75
N LEU A 256 -19.81 30.92 23.79
CA LEU A 256 -21.13 30.27 23.69
C LEU A 256 -22.27 31.30 23.60
N HIS A 257 -22.11 32.32 22.75
CA HIS A 257 -23.04 33.44 22.64
C HIS A 257 -24.47 33.02 22.28
N GLN A 258 -24.61 31.98 21.48
CA GLN A 258 -25.89 31.41 21.02
C GLN A 258 -26.77 30.86 22.15
N VAL A 259 -26.22 30.58 23.33
CA VAL A 259 -26.97 30.06 24.49
C VAL A 259 -27.42 31.18 25.44
N LEU A 260 -26.84 32.39 25.33
CA LEU A 260 -27.05 33.46 26.31
C LEU A 260 -28.51 33.91 26.44
N SER A 261 -29.27 33.91 25.34
CA SER A 261 -30.71 34.27 25.34
C SER A 261 -31.59 33.27 26.09
N HIS A 262 -31.06 32.08 26.38
CA HIS A 262 -31.76 30.98 27.03
C HIS A 262 -31.31 30.74 28.47
N VAL A 263 -30.34 31.50 28.97
CA VAL A 263 -29.93 31.44 30.37
C VAL A 263 -30.89 32.26 31.21
N LYS A 264 -31.51 31.63 32.21
CA LYS A 264 -32.49 32.24 33.10
C LYS A 264 -32.09 32.05 34.55
N PRO A 265 -32.40 33.01 35.44
CA PRO A 265 -32.28 32.76 36.87
C PRO A 265 -33.23 31.63 37.27
N ARG A 266 -32.82 30.78 38.22
CA ARG A 266 -33.69 29.74 38.77
C ARG A 266 -34.83 30.36 39.57
N GLU A 267 -36.08 30.00 39.30
CA GLU A 267 -37.25 30.46 40.05
C GLU A 267 -37.15 30.06 41.54
N GLY A 268 -37.47 31.01 42.43
CA GLY A 268 -37.33 30.88 43.88
C GLY A 268 -36.18 31.71 44.46
N GLU A 269 -36.08 32.98 44.05
CA GLU A 269 -35.14 33.94 44.64
C GLU A 269 -35.38 34.02 46.15
N ALA A 270 -34.47 33.43 46.93
CA ALA A 270 -34.26 33.83 48.29
C ALA A 270 -33.50 35.16 48.25
N GLU A 271 -34.19 36.27 48.46
CA GLU A 271 -33.55 37.58 48.56
C GLU A 271 -32.67 37.56 49.83
N ILE A 272 -31.35 37.62 49.65
CA ILE A 272 -30.43 37.66 50.79
C ILE A 272 -30.50 39.08 51.37
N ILE A 273 -30.88 39.18 52.64
CA ILE A 273 -30.93 40.47 53.34
C ILE A 273 -29.49 40.85 53.71
N ASP A 274 -29.04 42.00 53.20
CA ASP A 274 -27.75 42.58 53.57
C ASP A 274 -27.72 42.96 55.07
N GLU A 275 -26.55 42.91 55.69
CA GLU A 275 -26.35 43.22 57.11
C GLU A 275 -26.84 44.62 57.49
N LYS A 276 -26.68 45.60 56.61
CA LYS A 276 -27.19 46.97 56.81
C LYS A 276 -28.72 47.06 56.80
N ALA A 277 -29.39 46.10 56.15
CA ALA A 277 -30.84 46.02 56.05
C ALA A 277 -31.46 45.13 57.15
N PHE A 278 -30.65 44.63 58.09
CA PHE A 278 -31.09 43.82 59.21
C PHE A 278 -30.78 44.50 60.57
N PRO A 279 -31.59 45.49 61.00
CA PRO A 279 -31.36 46.25 62.23
C PRO A 279 -31.89 45.53 63.49
N TYR A 280 -31.78 44.20 63.54
CA TYR A 280 -32.33 43.38 64.63
C TYR A 280 -31.23 42.56 65.30
N SER A 281 -31.28 42.46 66.63
CA SER A 281 -30.46 41.51 67.38
C SER A 281 -31.18 40.16 67.50
N ILE A 282 -30.42 39.07 67.44
CA ILE A 282 -30.96 37.71 67.54
C ILE A 282 -30.62 37.16 68.92
N PHE A 283 -31.63 36.73 69.66
CA PHE A 283 -31.46 36.14 71.00
C PHE A 283 -31.81 34.65 70.99
N TYR A 284 -30.95 33.87 71.64
CA TYR A 284 -31.13 32.44 71.86
C TYR A 284 -31.39 32.22 73.36
N SER A 285 -32.63 31.90 73.74
CA SER A 285 -32.93 31.47 75.11
C SER A 285 -32.92 29.94 75.18
N THR A 286 -32.39 29.39 76.28
CA THR A 286 -32.42 27.95 76.57
C THR A 286 -33.80 27.46 76.99
N THR A 287 -34.71 28.36 77.39
CA THR A 287 -36.04 28.01 77.91
C THR A 287 -37.21 28.66 77.18
N ALA A 288 -37.01 29.81 76.50
CA ALA A 288 -38.10 30.63 75.95
C ALA A 288 -38.10 30.75 74.40
N GLY A 289 -37.36 29.90 73.70
CA GLY A 289 -37.28 29.92 72.23
C GLY A 289 -36.35 31.01 71.70
N ARG A 290 -36.38 31.21 70.38
CA ARG A 290 -35.53 32.17 69.65
C ARG A 290 -36.38 33.34 69.18
N TYR A 291 -35.85 34.55 69.28
CA TYR A 291 -36.57 35.75 68.84
C TYR A 291 -35.62 36.82 68.30
N LEU A 292 -36.18 37.69 67.47
CA LEU A 292 -35.55 38.92 67.02
C LEU A 292 -35.95 40.06 67.95
N TYR A 293 -35.03 40.98 68.22
CA TYR A 293 -35.25 42.12 69.09
C TYR A 293 -34.80 43.40 68.40
N ASN A 294 -35.63 44.44 68.49
CA ASN A 294 -35.21 45.83 68.33
C ASN A 294 -35.57 46.60 69.62
N SER A 295 -35.17 47.87 69.72
CA SER A 295 -35.43 48.68 70.92
C SER A 295 -36.92 48.83 71.30
N MET A 296 -37.85 48.48 70.41
CA MET A 296 -39.29 48.70 70.57
C MET A 296 -40.07 47.41 70.84
N ASP A 297 -39.70 46.29 70.19
CA ASP A 297 -40.50 45.06 70.13
C ASP A 297 -39.65 43.78 70.10
N ARG A 298 -40.31 42.65 70.36
CA ARG A 298 -39.77 41.29 70.24
C ARG A 298 -40.59 40.51 69.22
N TYR A 299 -39.93 39.81 68.30
CA TYR A 299 -40.56 39.03 67.24
C TYR A 299 -40.14 37.56 67.32
N TRP A 300 -41.12 36.67 67.52
CA TRP A 300 -40.93 35.22 67.53
C TRP A 300 -41.20 34.62 66.16
N GLU A 301 -40.85 33.35 65.97
CA GLU A 301 -41.30 32.58 64.80
C GLU A 301 -42.83 32.70 64.64
N GLY A 302 -43.28 32.98 63.41
CA GLY A 302 -44.68 33.31 63.09
C GLY A 302 -45.04 34.80 63.22
N SER A 303 -44.19 35.64 63.80
CA SER A 303 -44.42 37.09 63.89
C SER A 303 -44.13 37.77 62.55
N GLU A 304 -44.90 38.80 62.21
CA GLU A 304 -44.65 39.66 61.07
C GLU A 304 -43.66 40.77 61.45
N VAL A 305 -42.55 40.84 60.72
CA VAL A 305 -41.52 41.86 60.92
C VAL A 305 -41.65 42.93 59.82
N PRO A 306 -41.75 44.22 60.19
CA PRO A 306 -41.87 45.30 59.23
C PRO A 306 -40.78 45.24 58.17
N LEU A 307 -41.17 45.40 56.89
CA LEU A 307 -40.30 45.38 55.71
C LEU A 307 -39.62 44.04 55.39
N LEU A 308 -39.64 43.04 56.28
CA LEU A 308 -39.00 41.73 56.05
C LEU A 308 -40.03 40.61 55.80
N GLY A 309 -41.21 40.68 56.41
CA GLY A 309 -42.29 39.69 56.28
C GLY A 309 -42.39 38.78 57.51
N VAL A 310 -43.11 37.67 57.37
CA VAL A 310 -43.37 36.72 58.47
C VAL A 310 -42.15 35.85 58.71
N ILE A 311 -41.70 35.76 59.96
CA ILE A 311 -40.61 34.86 60.36
C ILE A 311 -41.07 33.42 60.20
N GLN A 312 -40.48 32.66 59.29
CA GLN A 312 -40.72 31.22 59.18
C GLN A 312 -39.82 30.40 60.10
N SER A 313 -38.56 30.80 60.27
CA SER A 313 -37.64 30.12 61.18
C SER A 313 -36.47 31.01 61.59
N ILE A 314 -36.02 30.85 62.83
CA ILE A 314 -34.82 31.46 63.40
C ILE A 314 -33.86 30.31 63.72
N ASN A 315 -32.81 30.15 62.91
CA ASN A 315 -31.79 29.13 63.10
C ASN A 315 -30.45 29.76 63.53
N PRO A 316 -29.50 28.97 64.07
CA PRO A 316 -28.19 29.49 64.47
C PRO A 316 -27.40 30.18 63.34
N ASN A 317 -27.65 29.79 62.08
CA ASN A 317 -26.87 30.27 60.94
C ASN A 317 -27.67 31.19 60.01
N LYS A 318 -28.99 31.29 60.18
CA LYS A 318 -29.86 32.10 59.31
C LYS A 318 -31.23 32.37 59.92
N VAL A 319 -31.86 33.46 59.47
CA VAL A 319 -33.27 33.77 59.71
C VAL A 319 -34.00 33.81 58.39
N VAL A 320 -35.14 33.12 58.29
CA VAL A 320 -35.93 33.01 57.07
C VAL A 320 -37.24 33.75 57.24
N PHE A 321 -37.51 34.67 56.31
CA PHE A 321 -38.74 35.43 56.22
C PHE A 321 -39.53 35.05 54.97
N LYS A 322 -40.86 35.13 55.06
CA LYS A 322 -41.75 34.95 53.93
C LYS A 322 -42.67 36.16 53.80
N ASN A 323 -42.66 36.76 52.61
CA ASN A 323 -43.56 37.85 52.25
C ASN A 323 -44.29 37.46 50.96
N GLY A 324 -45.50 36.90 51.11
CA GLY A 324 -46.25 36.33 49.98
C GLY A 324 -45.51 35.16 49.31
N LEU A 325 -45.17 35.33 48.03
CA LEU A 325 -44.43 34.36 47.22
C LEU A 325 -42.90 34.51 47.36
N ASN A 326 -42.42 35.61 47.95
CA ASN A 326 -41.00 35.90 48.07
C ASN A 326 -40.47 35.35 49.40
N THR A 327 -39.31 34.68 49.32
CA THR A 327 -38.57 34.23 50.50
C THR A 327 -37.39 35.17 50.69
N ARG A 328 -37.16 35.65 51.91
CA ARG A 328 -35.98 36.47 52.24
C ARG A 328 -35.16 35.77 53.31
N ILE A 329 -33.85 35.78 53.18
CA ILE A 329 -32.97 35.07 54.11
C ILE A 329 -31.90 36.02 54.62
N TYR A 330 -31.82 36.19 55.93
CA TYR A 330 -30.68 36.80 56.58
C TYR A 330 -29.69 35.71 57.01
N LEU A 331 -28.42 35.81 56.60
CA LEU A 331 -27.36 34.88 57.00
C LEU A 331 -26.63 35.46 58.22
N ILE A 332 -26.58 34.70 59.30
CA ILE A 332 -25.92 35.12 60.54
C ILE A 332 -24.42 34.83 60.37
N LYS A 333 -23.61 35.88 60.31
CA LYS A 333 -22.15 35.77 60.32
C LYS A 333 -21.70 35.43 61.75
N LYS A 334 -20.79 34.47 61.87
CA LYS A 334 -20.17 34.11 63.16
C LYS A 334 -19.15 35.13 63.60
#